data_AF-A0A7N2L447-F1
#
_entry.id   AF-A0A7N2L447-F1
#
_cell.length_a   1.000
_cell.length_b   1.000
_cell.length_c   1.000
_cell.angle_alpha   90.00
_cell.angle_beta   90.00
_cell.angle_gamma   90.00
#
_symmetry.space_group_name_H-M   'P 1'
#
loop_
_entity.id
_entity.type
_entity.pdbx_description
1 polymer ?
#
loop_
_entity_poly.entity_id
_entity_poly.type
_entity_poly.pdbx_seq_one_letter_code
_entity_poly.pdbx_strand_id
1 'polypeptide(L)'
;MDVILPSTQALQNSLSRLDLHLMHGDSILVQRTLELKIVPPILNKLVESLDLPKVKNSAKGKVLMRTMYRVKVETVFICSVFALAISDSARKLFDLNVDDKYRWAQALTSLQTSINSKIRKLYSTRRFTVSKVLEAVDTSVKKLYSMIQDGVDPIEVEAFQNSVSNLARRAEGLSQGLDLLTNQYDGFFHVVLTGRDALLCNVRESGTVSDPKLGCKVVERVQC
;
A
#
# COMPACT_ATOMS: atom_id res chain seq x y z
N MET A 1 -32.90 19.19 -36.49
CA MET A 1 -31.94 18.37 -35.74
C MET A 1 -32.47 18.32 -34.31
N ASP A 2 -33.24 17.28 -34.00
CA ASP A 2 -33.89 17.16 -32.69
C ASP A 2 -32.87 16.65 -31.67
N VAL A 3 -32.63 17.46 -30.65
CA VAL A 3 -31.85 17.07 -29.47
C VAL A 3 -32.77 16.20 -28.62
N ILE A 4 -32.56 14.89 -28.67
CA ILE A 4 -33.31 13.92 -27.85
C ILE A 4 -32.91 14.13 -26.39
N LEU A 5 -33.74 14.84 -25.63
CA LEU A 5 -33.62 14.93 -24.19
C LEU A 5 -33.73 13.51 -23.59
N PRO A 6 -32.85 13.10 -22.66
CA PRO A 6 -33.00 11.83 -21.97
C PRO A 6 -34.35 11.81 -21.25
N SER A 7 -35.08 10.69 -21.31
CA SER A 7 -36.35 10.57 -20.61
C SER A 7 -36.16 10.78 -19.11
N THR A 8 -37.12 11.42 -18.46
CA THR A 8 -37.16 11.67 -17.00
C THR A 8 -36.90 10.39 -16.19
N GLN A 9 -37.28 9.23 -16.72
CA GLN A 9 -37.00 7.92 -16.12
C GLN A 9 -35.51 7.52 -16.17
N ALA A 10 -34.80 7.86 -17.26
CA ALA A 10 -33.38 7.60 -17.39
C ALA A 10 -32.57 8.48 -16.44
N LEU A 11 -32.97 9.74 -16.26
CA LEU A 11 -32.37 10.65 -15.26
C LEU A 11 -32.66 10.18 -13.83
N GLN A 12 -33.89 9.76 -13.51
CA GLN A 12 -34.23 9.21 -12.19
C GLN A 12 -33.48 7.91 -11.88
N ASN A 13 -33.35 6.98 -12.82
CA ASN A 13 -32.57 5.76 -12.61
C ASN A 13 -31.07 6.05 -12.44
N SER A 14 -30.56 7.07 -13.12
CA SER A 14 -29.18 7.54 -12.97
C SER A 14 -28.96 8.19 -11.61
N LEU A 15 -29.92 8.99 -11.14
CA LEU A 15 -29.93 9.61 -9.81
C LEU A 15 -30.02 8.58 -8.70
N SER A 16 -30.93 7.62 -8.76
CA SER A 16 -31.04 6.53 -7.77
C SER A 16 -29.78 5.65 -7.72
N ARG A 17 -29.09 5.47 -8.86
CA ARG A 17 -27.79 4.79 -8.92
C ARG A 17 -26.67 5.63 -8.31
N LEU A 18 -26.67 6.94 -8.53
CA LEU A 18 -25.75 7.88 -7.89
C LEU A 18 -25.98 7.95 -6.38
N ASP A 19 -27.23 7.97 -5.92
CA ASP A 19 -27.61 8.02 -4.51
C ASP A 19 -27.19 6.74 -3.76
N LEU A 20 -27.35 5.57 -4.39
CA LEU A 20 -26.83 4.31 -3.87
C LEU A 20 -25.28 4.31 -3.80
N HIS A 21 -24.62 4.92 -4.78
CA HIS A 21 -23.16 5.06 -4.83
C HIS A 21 -22.62 6.15 -3.89
N LEU A 22 -23.40 7.17 -3.57
CA LEU A 22 -23.09 8.27 -2.66
C LEU A 22 -23.28 7.84 -1.19
N MET A 23 -24.33 7.07 -0.90
CA MET A 23 -24.49 6.37 0.38
C MET A 23 -23.33 5.38 0.62
N HIS A 24 -22.86 4.70 -0.42
CA HIS A 24 -21.61 3.93 -0.38
C HIS A 24 -20.37 4.84 -0.31
N GLY A 25 -20.40 6.01 -0.95
CA GLY A 25 -19.33 6.99 -1.01
C GLY A 25 -19.00 7.62 0.33
N ASP A 26 -20.02 7.94 1.13
CA ASP A 26 -19.86 8.41 2.51
C ASP A 26 -19.29 7.30 3.40
N SER A 27 -19.73 6.05 3.23
CA SER A 27 -19.12 4.89 3.88
C SER A 27 -17.65 4.72 3.47
N ILE A 28 -17.33 4.90 2.19
CA ILE A 28 -15.97 4.79 1.65
C ILE A 28 -15.07 5.95 2.12
N LEU A 29 -15.55 7.19 2.17
CA LEU A 29 -14.80 8.36 2.66
C LEU A 29 -14.59 8.28 4.17
N VAL A 30 -15.61 7.89 4.94
CA VAL A 30 -15.51 7.66 6.39
C VAL A 30 -14.57 6.48 6.68
N GLN A 31 -14.67 5.39 5.94
CA GLN A 31 -13.78 4.23 6.08
C GLN A 31 -12.34 4.57 5.70
N ARG A 32 -12.10 5.30 4.60
CA ARG A 32 -10.76 5.78 4.21
C ARG A 32 -10.17 6.76 5.23
N THR A 33 -10.99 7.64 5.80
CA THR A 33 -10.58 8.57 6.86
C THR A 33 -10.27 7.85 8.17
N LEU A 34 -10.99 6.76 8.47
CA LEU A 34 -10.71 5.87 9.61
C LEU A 34 -9.44 5.06 9.38
N GLU A 35 -9.25 4.46 8.21
CA GLU A 35 -8.04 3.68 7.85
C GLU A 35 -6.78 4.55 7.94
N LEU A 36 -6.82 5.77 7.39
CA LEU A 36 -5.73 6.76 7.49
C LEU A 36 -5.39 7.17 8.92
N LYS A 37 -6.38 7.22 9.82
CA LYS A 37 -6.21 7.54 11.24
C LYS A 37 -5.66 6.36 12.04
N ILE A 38 -5.91 5.12 11.60
CA ILE A 38 -5.50 3.88 12.28
C ILE A 38 -4.04 3.50 11.96
N VAL A 39 -3.52 3.89 10.81
CA VAL A 39 -2.15 3.54 10.37
C VAL A 39 -1.05 4.09 11.31
N PRO A 40 -1.05 5.39 11.72
CA PRO A 40 -0.02 5.93 12.61
C PRO A 40 0.09 5.25 13.99
N PRO A 41 -1.00 4.97 14.74
CA PRO A 41 -0.91 4.30 16.04
C PRO A 41 -0.48 2.83 15.93
N ILE A 42 -0.89 2.09 14.90
CA ILE A 42 -0.42 0.72 14.67
C ILE A 42 1.09 0.71 14.41
N LEU A 43 1.57 1.63 13.58
CA LEU A 43 2.98 1.71 13.24
C LEU A 43 3.86 2.05 14.45
N ASN A 44 3.43 2.98 15.31
CA ASN A 44 4.16 3.29 16.55
C ASN A 44 4.26 2.05 17.45
N LYS A 45 3.17 1.28 17.62
CA LYS A 45 3.19 0.03 18.40
C LYS A 45 4.13 -1.01 17.81
N LEU A 46 4.20 -1.11 16.48
CA LEU A 46 5.11 -2.02 15.79
C LEU A 46 6.57 -1.63 16.02
N VAL A 47 6.90 -0.34 15.94
CA VAL A 47 8.24 0.20 16.25
C VAL A 47 8.60 -0.07 17.72
N GLU A 48 7.67 0.16 18.65
CA GLU A 48 7.85 -0.15 20.08
C GLU A 48 8.08 -1.65 20.33
N SER A 49 7.55 -2.55 19.48
CA SER A 49 7.70 -4.00 19.62
C SER A 49 9.01 -4.58 19.05
N LEU A 50 9.93 -3.72 18.58
CA LEU A 50 11.19 -4.11 17.96
C LEU A 50 12.21 -4.72 18.95
N ASP A 51 11.88 -4.83 20.24
CA ASP A 51 12.74 -5.44 21.25
C ASP A 51 13.38 -6.77 20.80
N LEU A 52 14.67 -6.90 21.09
CA LEU A 52 15.42 -8.12 20.82
C LEU A 52 14.78 -9.28 21.60
N PRO A 53 14.43 -10.38 20.91
CA PRO A 53 13.81 -11.49 21.60
C PRO A 53 14.86 -12.17 22.52
N LYS A 54 14.46 -12.47 23.77
CA LYS A 54 15.34 -13.04 24.81
C LYS A 54 16.06 -14.30 24.30
N VAL A 55 17.39 -14.28 24.36
CA VAL A 55 18.26 -15.26 23.71
C VAL A 55 18.08 -16.67 24.30
N LYS A 56 17.84 -17.67 23.44
CA LYS A 56 18.06 -19.09 23.79
C LYS A 56 19.57 -19.37 23.84
N ASN A 57 20.05 -20.10 24.84
CA ASN A 57 21.48 -20.40 25.07
C ASN A 57 22.17 -21.25 23.99
N SER A 58 21.48 -21.58 22.89
CA SER A 58 22.00 -22.39 21.77
C SER A 58 22.51 -21.50 20.63
N ALA A 59 23.58 -21.92 19.95
CA ALA A 59 24.08 -21.27 18.74
C ALA A 59 23.00 -21.14 17.64
N LYS A 60 22.19 -22.19 17.41
CA LYS A 60 21.06 -22.16 16.47
C LYS A 60 19.97 -21.17 16.91
N GLY A 61 19.68 -21.13 18.21
CA GLY A 61 18.73 -20.18 18.79
C GLY A 61 19.17 -18.72 18.62
N LYS A 62 20.47 -18.44 18.82
CA LYS A 62 21.06 -17.12 18.58
C LYS A 62 20.92 -16.68 17.12
N VAL A 63 21.20 -17.56 16.16
CA VAL A 63 21.03 -17.26 14.72
C VAL A 63 19.57 -16.96 14.40
N LEU A 64 18.65 -17.83 14.83
CA LEU A 64 17.21 -17.64 14.59
C LEU A 64 16.71 -16.30 15.14
N MET A 65 17.07 -15.95 16.37
CA MET A 65 16.63 -14.69 17.00
C MET A 65 17.15 -13.45 16.26
N ARG A 66 18.39 -13.48 15.78
CA ARG A 66 18.95 -12.38 14.98
C ARG A 66 18.25 -12.25 13.62
N THR A 67 17.89 -13.37 13.00
CA THR A 67 17.12 -13.37 11.74
C THR A 67 15.71 -12.85 11.96
N MET A 68 15.00 -13.27 13.01
CA MET A 68 13.67 -12.75 13.33
C MET A 68 13.69 -11.26 13.63
N TYR A 69 14.71 -10.78 14.35
CA TYR A 69 14.91 -9.35 14.59
C TYR A 69 15.11 -8.58 13.27
N ARG A 70 15.93 -9.09 12.34
CA ARG A 70 16.09 -8.50 11.00
C ARG A 70 14.75 -8.38 10.26
N VAL A 71 13.99 -9.48 10.20
CA VAL A 71 12.68 -9.50 9.52
C VAL A 71 11.71 -8.51 10.16
N LYS A 72 11.68 -8.41 11.50
CA LYS A 72 10.86 -7.41 12.20
C LYS A 72 11.22 -5.98 11.78
N VAL A 73 12.51 -5.65 11.79
CA VAL A 73 12.98 -4.31 11.40
C VAL A 73 12.63 -3.98 9.95
N GLU A 74 12.89 -4.91 9.02
CA GLU A 74 12.56 -4.74 7.60
C GLU A 74 11.05 -4.54 7.39
N THR A 75 10.21 -5.34 8.04
CA THR A 75 8.74 -5.18 7.99
C THR A 75 8.31 -3.82 8.51
N VAL A 76 8.83 -3.37 9.66
CA VAL A 76 8.50 -2.04 10.20
C VAL A 76 8.91 -0.92 9.25
N PHE A 77 10.08 -1.03 8.63
CA PHE A 77 10.54 -0.05 7.65
C PHE A 77 9.59 0.02 6.43
N ILE A 78 9.23 -1.13 5.86
CA ILE A 78 8.31 -1.21 4.72
C ILE A 78 6.93 -0.63 5.08
N CYS A 79 6.36 -1.03 6.21
CA CYS A 79 5.08 -0.50 6.68
C CYS A 79 5.13 1.03 6.88
N SER A 80 6.27 1.55 7.35
CA SER A 80 6.49 2.98 7.52
C SER A 80 6.46 3.75 6.20
N VAL A 81 7.07 3.20 5.14
CA VAL A 81 7.06 3.81 3.80
C VAL A 81 5.65 3.91 3.25
N PHE A 82 4.85 2.84 3.36
CA PHE A 82 3.45 2.85 2.93
C PHE A 82 2.61 3.83 3.77
N ALA A 83 2.78 3.81 5.08
CA ALA A 83 2.09 4.73 5.98
C ALA A 83 2.36 6.20 5.61
N LEU A 84 3.61 6.55 5.34
CA LEU A 84 3.98 7.90 4.90
C LEU A 84 3.29 8.28 3.60
N ALA A 85 3.37 7.42 2.59
CA ALA A 85 2.80 7.67 1.27
C ALA A 85 1.28 7.96 1.32
N ILE A 86 0.58 7.35 2.27
CA ILE A 86 -0.87 7.47 2.41
C ILE A 86 -1.23 8.65 3.36
N SER A 87 -0.48 8.86 4.45
CA SER A 87 -0.89 9.73 5.58
C SER A 87 -0.60 11.23 5.41
N ASP A 88 -0.18 11.70 4.21
CA ASP A 88 0.20 13.10 3.85
C ASP A 88 1.12 13.82 4.86
N SER A 89 1.71 13.07 5.79
CA SER A 89 2.43 13.59 6.93
C SER A 89 3.89 13.24 6.78
N ALA A 90 4.71 14.22 6.42
CA ALA A 90 6.16 14.09 6.37
C ALA A 90 6.80 13.91 7.77
N ARG A 91 6.02 13.86 8.85
CA ARG A 91 6.51 14.05 10.23
C ARG A 91 7.17 12.83 10.88
N LYS A 92 7.08 11.64 10.31
CA LYS A 92 7.77 10.45 10.86
C LYS A 92 8.35 9.56 9.77
N LEU A 93 9.41 10.03 9.11
CA LEU A 93 10.38 9.11 8.51
C LEU A 93 11.02 8.36 9.68
N PHE A 94 10.69 7.08 9.83
CA PHE A 94 11.24 6.25 10.88
C PHE A 94 12.66 5.87 10.50
N ASP A 95 13.63 6.60 11.05
CA ASP A 95 15.00 6.13 11.06
C ASP A 95 15.12 5.04 12.12
N LEU A 96 14.95 3.80 11.68
CA LEU A 96 15.14 2.63 12.53
C LEU A 96 16.63 2.53 12.87
N ASN A 97 16.97 2.83 14.12
CA ASN A 97 18.33 2.69 14.61
C ASN A 97 18.59 1.21 14.94
N VAL A 98 19.54 0.60 14.25
CA VAL A 98 19.96 -0.79 14.47
C VAL A 98 21.41 -0.78 14.90
N ASP A 99 21.72 -1.55 15.93
CA ASP A 99 23.08 -1.70 16.47
C ASP A 99 24.07 -2.20 15.41
N ASP A 100 25.20 -1.51 15.27
CA ASP A 100 26.24 -1.78 14.26
C ASP A 100 26.86 -3.19 14.38
N LYS A 101 26.64 -3.90 15.48
CA LYS A 101 27.04 -5.32 15.62
C LYS A 101 26.39 -6.22 14.57
N TYR A 102 25.29 -5.80 13.94
CA TYR A 102 24.62 -6.54 12.90
C TYR A 102 25.20 -6.22 11.52
N ARG A 103 25.72 -7.24 10.83
CA ARG A 103 26.31 -7.08 9.49
C ARG A 103 25.37 -6.47 8.44
N TRP A 104 24.05 -6.54 8.64
CA TRP A 104 23.05 -5.96 7.74
C TRP A 104 22.64 -4.52 8.09
N ALA A 105 23.08 -3.98 9.24
CA ALA A 105 22.71 -2.65 9.70
C ALA A 105 23.10 -1.57 8.68
N GLN A 106 24.34 -1.59 8.19
CA GLN A 106 24.83 -0.63 7.20
C GLN A 106 24.03 -0.66 5.88
N ALA A 107 23.66 -1.86 5.42
CA ALA A 107 22.84 -2.02 4.22
C ALA A 107 21.44 -1.43 4.42
N LEU A 108 20.83 -1.65 5.60
CA LEU A 108 19.56 -1.03 5.96
C LEU A 108 19.67 0.50 6.03
N THR A 109 20.70 1.06 6.68
CA THR A 109 20.91 2.51 6.77
C THR A 109 21.04 3.14 5.38
N SER A 110 21.76 2.46 4.47
CA SER A 110 21.92 2.91 3.08
C SER A 110 20.57 2.90 2.34
N LEU A 111 19.78 1.85 2.52
CA LEU A 111 18.45 1.71 1.94
C LEU A 111 17.49 2.79 2.48
N GLN A 112 17.44 2.97 3.80
CA GLN A 112 16.69 4.02 4.48
C GLN A 112 17.05 5.39 3.90
N THR A 113 18.33 5.72 3.82
CA THR A 113 18.80 7.02 3.30
C THR A 113 18.32 7.24 1.86
N SER A 114 18.47 6.23 0.99
CA SER A 114 18.05 6.31 -0.42
C SER A 114 16.54 6.52 -0.57
N ILE A 115 15.74 5.72 0.12
CA ILE A 115 14.28 5.79 0.06
C ILE A 115 13.77 7.08 0.71
N ASN A 116 14.27 7.43 1.90
CA ASN A 116 13.89 8.64 2.62
C ASN A 116 14.20 9.90 1.81
N SER A 117 15.32 9.92 1.09
CA SER A 117 15.67 10.99 0.16
C SER A 117 14.67 11.09 -1.01
N LYS A 118 14.33 9.96 -1.65
CA LYS A 118 13.33 9.91 -2.72
C LYS A 118 11.96 10.40 -2.24
N ILE A 119 11.50 9.92 -1.10
CA ILE A 119 10.24 10.34 -0.48
C ILE A 119 10.26 11.85 -0.23
N ARG A 120 11.30 12.37 0.44
CA ARG A 120 11.44 13.80 0.71
C ARG A 120 11.40 14.64 -0.57
N LYS A 121 12.08 14.19 -1.64
CA LYS A 121 12.04 14.84 -2.96
C LYS A 121 10.64 14.86 -3.56
N LEU A 122 9.87 13.76 -3.47
CA LEU A 122 8.50 13.70 -3.96
C LEU A 122 7.61 14.73 -3.25
N TYR A 123 7.70 14.83 -1.92
CA TYR A 123 6.97 15.82 -1.13
C TYR A 123 7.41 17.26 -1.42
N SER A 124 8.71 17.53 -1.50
CA SER A 124 9.25 18.87 -1.82
C SER A 124 8.86 19.34 -3.23
N THR A 125 8.77 18.43 -4.20
CA THR A 125 8.34 18.76 -5.57
C THR A 125 6.82 18.96 -5.66
N ARG A 126 6.08 18.78 -4.56
CA ARG A 126 4.61 18.86 -4.49
C ARG A 126 3.91 17.97 -5.52
N ARG A 127 4.59 16.94 -6.03
CA ARG A 127 4.00 15.95 -6.93
C ARG A 127 2.88 15.23 -6.17
N PHE A 128 1.73 15.13 -6.81
CA PHE A 128 0.46 14.62 -6.27
C PHE A 128 0.64 13.57 -5.17
N THR A 129 0.17 13.88 -3.95
CA THR A 129 0.04 12.90 -2.87
C THR A 129 -1.31 12.19 -2.97
N VAL A 130 -1.43 10.98 -2.43
CA VAL A 130 -2.70 10.21 -2.44
C VAL A 130 -3.84 11.03 -1.82
N SER A 131 -3.55 11.82 -0.76
CA SER A 131 -4.51 12.75 -0.15
C SER A 131 -5.06 13.76 -1.15
N LYS A 132 -4.21 14.37 -1.98
CA LYS A 132 -4.64 15.36 -2.97
C LYS A 132 -5.48 14.76 -4.10
N VAL A 133 -5.17 13.53 -4.52
CA VAL A 133 -6.02 12.81 -5.50
C VAL A 133 -7.41 12.58 -4.89
N LEU A 134 -7.45 12.15 -3.63
CA LEU A 134 -8.70 11.84 -2.95
C LEU A 134 -9.53 13.10 -2.63
N GLU A 135 -8.90 14.17 -2.14
CA GLU A 135 -9.55 15.49 -1.92
C GLU A 135 -10.13 16.07 -3.21
N ALA A 136 -9.41 15.92 -4.33
CA ALA A 136 -9.87 16.34 -5.64
C ALA A 136 -11.12 15.57 -6.11
N VAL A 137 -11.17 14.26 -5.86
CA VAL A 137 -12.34 13.43 -6.15
C VAL A 137 -13.50 13.84 -5.24
N ASP A 138 -13.27 13.95 -3.92
CA ASP A 138 -14.27 14.38 -2.94
C ASP A 138 -14.87 15.75 -3.27
N THR A 139 -14.04 16.73 -3.61
CA THR A 139 -14.49 18.07 -4.03
C THR A 139 -15.36 18.00 -5.30
N SER A 140 -14.99 17.14 -6.25
CA SER A 140 -15.75 16.96 -7.50
C SER A 140 -17.10 16.27 -7.23
N VAL A 141 -17.13 15.29 -6.33
CA VAL A 141 -18.36 14.63 -5.87
C VAL A 141 -19.29 15.62 -5.17
N LYS A 142 -18.78 16.41 -4.22
CA LYS A 142 -19.57 17.42 -3.49
C LYS A 142 -20.17 18.46 -4.42
N LYS A 143 -19.38 18.95 -5.39
CA LYS A 143 -19.86 19.88 -6.41
C LYS A 143 -20.97 19.27 -7.27
N LEU A 144 -20.80 18.02 -7.70
CA LEU A 144 -21.83 17.34 -8.48
C LEU A 144 -23.10 17.10 -7.66
N TYR A 145 -22.96 16.75 -6.40
CA TYR A 145 -24.07 16.54 -5.48
C TYR A 145 -24.89 17.82 -5.25
N SER A 146 -24.24 18.96 -5.03
CA SER A 146 -24.96 20.24 -4.86
C SER A 146 -25.75 20.61 -6.12
N MET A 147 -25.16 20.44 -7.31
CA MET A 147 -25.86 20.68 -8.59
C MET A 147 -27.09 19.77 -8.79
N ILE A 148 -27.07 18.56 -8.22
CA ILE A 148 -28.21 17.64 -8.26
C ILE A 148 -29.31 18.09 -7.29
N GLN A 149 -28.94 18.51 -6.07
CA GLN A 149 -29.89 18.96 -5.06
C GLN A 149 -30.60 20.27 -5.44
N ASP A 150 -29.87 21.22 -5.99
CA ASP A 150 -30.39 22.53 -6.38
C ASP A 150 -31.30 22.45 -7.63
N GLY A 151 -31.29 21.29 -8.31
CA GLY A 151 -31.93 21.10 -9.60
C GLY A 151 -31.07 21.67 -10.73
N VAL A 152 -31.03 20.97 -11.87
CA VAL A 152 -30.27 21.43 -13.03
C VAL A 152 -31.14 22.36 -13.87
N ASP A 153 -30.90 23.66 -13.78
CA ASP A 153 -31.53 24.65 -14.65
C ASP A 153 -31.07 24.41 -16.11
N PRO A 154 -31.89 24.62 -17.16
CA PRO A 154 -31.51 24.36 -18.54
C PRO A 154 -30.27 25.13 -19.01
N ILE A 155 -29.97 26.26 -18.35
CA ILE A 155 -28.79 27.11 -18.61
C ILE A 155 -27.51 26.48 -18.03
N GLU A 156 -27.63 25.62 -17.02
CA GLU A 156 -26.50 25.02 -16.30
C GLU A 156 -26.17 23.59 -16.75
N VAL A 157 -26.90 23.04 -17.74
CA VAL A 157 -26.70 21.67 -18.26
C VAL A 157 -25.25 21.44 -18.72
N GLU A 158 -24.63 22.42 -19.36
CA GLU A 158 -23.22 22.33 -19.80
C GLU A 158 -22.26 22.28 -18.59
N ALA A 159 -22.52 23.10 -17.56
CA ALA A 159 -21.72 23.10 -16.34
C ALA A 159 -21.83 21.77 -15.57
N PHE A 160 -23.03 21.17 -15.57
CA PHE A 160 -23.29 19.86 -15.01
C PHE A 160 -22.53 18.75 -15.77
N GLN A 161 -22.62 18.71 -17.10
CA GLN A 161 -21.88 17.74 -17.93
C GLN A 161 -20.37 17.85 -17.77
N ASN A 162 -19.85 19.08 -17.68
CA ASN A 162 -18.44 19.34 -17.39
C ASN A 162 -18.03 18.83 -16.00
N SER A 163 -18.91 18.94 -15.00
CA SER A 163 -18.67 18.40 -13.65
C SER A 163 -18.59 16.88 -13.66
N VAL A 164 -19.56 16.21 -14.31
CA VAL A 164 -19.57 14.74 -14.50
C VAL A 164 -18.31 14.25 -15.20
N SER A 165 -17.94 14.89 -16.31
CA SER A 165 -16.74 14.52 -17.08
C SER A 165 -15.45 14.70 -16.28
N ASN A 166 -15.37 15.76 -15.47
CA ASN A 166 -14.23 15.99 -14.58
C ASN A 166 -14.13 14.93 -13.48
N LEU A 167 -15.25 14.53 -12.87
CA LEU A 167 -15.27 13.46 -11.88
C LEU A 167 -14.83 12.13 -12.51
N ALA A 168 -15.38 11.78 -13.68
CA ALA A 168 -15.03 10.56 -14.41
C ALA A 168 -13.52 10.48 -14.70
N ARG A 169 -12.94 11.56 -15.21
CA ARG A 169 -11.49 11.64 -15.47
C ARG A 169 -10.64 11.48 -14.21
N ARG A 170 -11.06 12.07 -13.08
CA ARG A 170 -10.34 11.93 -11.79
C ARG A 170 -10.47 10.52 -11.22
N ALA A 171 -11.65 9.90 -11.33
CA ALA A 171 -11.89 8.54 -10.89
C ALA A 171 -11.04 7.53 -11.71
N GLU A 172 -10.98 7.72 -13.02
CA GLU A 172 -10.13 6.92 -13.91
C GLU A 172 -8.64 7.03 -13.53
N GLY A 173 -8.14 8.26 -13.34
CA GLY A 173 -6.76 8.46 -12.90
C GLY A 173 -6.45 7.85 -11.52
N LEU A 174 -7.42 7.86 -10.60
CA LEU A 174 -7.29 7.17 -9.32
C LEU A 174 -7.24 5.65 -9.51
N SER A 175 -8.10 5.08 -10.36
CA SER A 175 -8.12 3.65 -10.68
C SER A 175 -6.77 3.20 -11.22
N GLN A 176 -6.27 3.87 -12.26
CA GLN A 176 -4.97 3.57 -12.86
C GLN A 176 -3.82 3.65 -11.84
N GLY A 177 -3.87 4.64 -10.94
CA GLY A 177 -2.90 4.75 -9.85
C GLY A 177 -2.96 3.57 -8.87
N LEU A 178 -4.16 3.09 -8.54
CA LEU A 178 -4.37 1.91 -7.68
C LEU A 178 -3.95 0.61 -8.36
N ASP A 179 -4.16 0.48 -9.67
CA ASP A 179 -3.71 -0.69 -10.44
C ASP A 179 -2.18 -0.78 -10.45
N LEU A 180 -1.51 0.36 -10.68
CA LEU A 180 -0.05 0.44 -10.57
C LEU A 180 0.44 0.07 -9.17
N LEU A 181 -0.24 0.55 -8.12
CA LEU A 181 0.11 0.21 -6.75
C LEU A 181 -0.06 -1.29 -6.47
N THR A 182 -1.16 -1.88 -6.91
CA THR A 182 -1.46 -3.31 -6.76
C THR A 182 -0.39 -4.16 -7.44
N ASN A 183 -0.04 -3.84 -8.69
CA ASN A 183 1.03 -4.54 -9.41
C ASN A 183 2.38 -4.49 -8.68
N GLN A 184 2.73 -3.34 -8.09
CA GLN A 184 3.97 -3.18 -7.33
C GLN A 184 3.94 -3.94 -6.01
N TYR A 185 2.79 -3.98 -5.34
CA TYR A 185 2.56 -4.76 -4.14
C TYR A 185 2.73 -6.26 -4.45
N ASP A 186 2.08 -6.76 -5.51
CA ASP A 186 2.18 -8.16 -5.92
C ASP A 186 3.63 -8.57 -6.23
N GLY A 187 4.37 -7.72 -6.95
CA GLY A 187 5.79 -7.95 -7.22
C GLY A 187 6.64 -8.01 -5.94
N PHE A 188 6.37 -7.14 -4.98
CA PHE A 188 7.05 -7.18 -3.68
C PHE A 188 6.76 -8.48 -2.92
N PHE A 189 5.49 -8.89 -2.81
CA PHE A 189 5.12 -10.12 -2.13
C PHE A 189 5.68 -11.35 -2.83
N HIS A 190 5.71 -11.36 -4.17
CA HIS A 190 6.37 -12.40 -4.94
C HIS A 190 7.84 -12.53 -4.54
N VAL A 191 8.61 -11.45 -4.53
CA VAL A 191 10.02 -11.46 -4.12
C VAL A 191 10.19 -11.98 -2.69
N VAL A 192 9.37 -11.52 -1.74
CA VAL A 192 9.42 -11.95 -0.34
C VAL A 192 9.11 -13.44 -0.20
N LEU A 193 8.05 -13.93 -0.85
CA LEU A 193 7.63 -15.33 -0.78
C LEU A 193 8.66 -16.25 -1.45
N THR A 194 9.14 -15.90 -2.65
CA THR A 194 10.19 -16.67 -3.33
C THR A 194 11.49 -16.67 -2.53
N GLY A 195 11.89 -15.54 -1.93
CA GLY A 195 13.07 -15.46 -1.07
C GLY A 195 12.96 -16.34 0.18
N ARG A 196 11.79 -16.35 0.84
CA ARG A 196 11.49 -17.26 1.95
C ARG A 196 11.58 -18.71 1.51
N ASP A 197 10.96 -19.06 0.38
CA ASP A 197 10.92 -20.43 -0.10
C ASP A 197 12.34 -20.92 -0.45
N ALA A 198 13.16 -20.10 -1.11
CA ALA A 198 14.57 -20.38 -1.37
C ALA A 198 15.38 -20.57 -0.07
N LEU A 199 15.17 -19.72 0.94
CA LEU A 199 15.81 -19.87 2.26
C LEU A 199 15.40 -21.17 2.95
N LEU A 200 14.12 -21.53 2.91
CA LEU A 200 13.61 -22.77 3.50
C LEU A 200 14.17 -24.01 2.78
N CYS A 201 14.30 -23.96 1.45
CA CYS A 201 14.96 -25.02 0.68
C CYS A 201 16.42 -25.21 1.12
N ASN A 202 17.19 -24.13 1.21
CA ASN A 202 18.59 -24.18 1.66
C ASN A 202 18.74 -24.73 3.09
N VAL A 203 17.82 -24.40 4.00
CA VAL A 203 17.83 -24.95 5.36
C VAL A 203 17.52 -26.44 5.37
N ARG A 204 16.58 -26.92 4.54
CA ARG A 204 16.25 -28.35 4.42
C ARG A 204 17.42 -29.15 3.86
N GLU A 205 18.10 -28.64 2.82
CA GLU A 205 19.29 -29.28 2.23
C GLU A 205 20.46 -29.34 3.22
N SER A 206 20.63 -28.31 4.06
CA SER A 206 21.67 -28.31 5.12
C SER A 206 21.39 -29.30 6.26
N GLY A 207 20.17 -29.85 6.36
CA GLY A 207 19.75 -30.84 7.34
C GLY A 207 20.08 -32.29 6.96
N THR A 208 20.46 -32.54 5.70
CA THR A 208 20.78 -33.88 5.16
C THR A 208 22.27 -34.10 4.97
N VAL A 209 23.09 -33.72 5.96
CA VAL A 209 24.43 -34.33 6.09
C VAL A 209 24.22 -35.71 6.73
N SER A 210 23.83 -36.67 5.90
CA SER A 210 23.93 -38.08 6.23
C SER A 210 25.39 -38.51 6.06
N ASP A 211 25.91 -39.20 7.07
CA ASP A 211 27.21 -39.88 7.06
C ASP A 211 27.50 -40.60 5.71
N PRO A 212 28.75 -40.60 5.24
CA PRO A 212 29.08 -41.22 3.96
C PRO A 212 29.12 -42.75 4.14
N LYS A 213 28.01 -43.44 3.85
CA LYS A 213 28.05 -44.85 3.49
C LYS A 213 27.11 -45.18 2.33
N LEU A 214 27.75 -45.36 1.18
CA LEU A 214 27.50 -46.34 0.12
C LEU A 214 26.06 -46.57 -0.36
N GLY A 215 25.84 -46.33 -1.66
CA GLY A 215 24.79 -47.04 -2.41
C GLY A 215 24.12 -46.19 -3.48
N CYS A 216 24.67 -46.20 -4.69
CA CYS A 216 24.07 -45.60 -5.88
C CYS A 216 22.68 -46.17 -6.18
N LYS A 217 21.64 -45.33 -6.20
CA LYS A 217 20.51 -45.45 -7.14
C LYS A 217 20.00 -44.07 -7.54
N VAL A 218 20.08 -43.81 -8.83
CA VAL A 218 19.44 -42.70 -9.54
C VAL A 218 17.93 -42.89 -9.45
N VAL A 219 17.23 -41.96 -8.80
CA VAL A 219 15.81 -41.69 -9.04
C VAL A 219 15.59 -40.17 -9.01
N GLU A 220 15.09 -39.69 -10.14
CA GLU A 220 14.50 -38.39 -10.46
C GLU A 220 14.42 -37.31 -9.37
N ARG A 221 15.13 -36.19 -9.64
CA ARG A 221 14.91 -34.93 -8.95
C ARG A 221 13.55 -34.36 -9.38
N VAL A 222 12.65 -34.18 -8.44
CA VAL A 222 11.65 -33.13 -8.57
C VAL A 222 12.38 -31.82 -8.33
N GLN A 223 12.45 -31.01 -9.40
CA GLN A 223 13.10 -29.72 -9.39
C GLN A 223 12.27 -28.74 -8.55
N CYS A 224 12.89 -28.19 -7.50
CA CYS A 224 12.42 -26.95 -6.89
C CYS A 224 12.68 -25.77 -7.83
#